data_AF-A0A914Z2W7-F1
#
_entry.id   AF-A0A914Z2W7-F1
#
_cell.length_a   1.000
_cell.length_b   1.000
_cell.length_c   1.000
_cell.angle_alpha   90.00
_cell.angle_beta   90.00
_cell.angle_gamma   90.00
#
_symmetry.space_group_name_H-M   'P 1'
#
loop_
_entity.id
_entity.type
_entity.pdbx_description
1 polymer ?
#
loop_
_entity_poly.entity_id
_entity_poly.type
_entity_poly.pdbx_seq_one_letter_code
_entity_poly.pdbx_strand_id
1 'polypeptide(L)'
;MGFLKAYIWNAPPKVTQEFVFYGHPDPYIPPNHLSLKKFYRGMLNQAIDKEYIHNFVSIEFMKPLRLLKVQDIPYFDGDFWYTEIAKFWQIYIEGKSKKKPPFSTQLLKDIKEALRNPVNKELITIVNLHSPEDFEDILQSPINDSTPLIDCKILFDREKFFEFQMNNNYSFETLEEAHYSTKILCSKILNDFKLI
;
A
#
# COMPACT_ATOMS: atom_id res chain seq x y z
N MET A 1 -7.55 13.76 -12.49
CA MET A 1 -6.91 12.49 -12.88
C MET A 1 -7.89 11.31 -13.02
N GLY A 2 -9.18 11.42 -12.65
CA GLY A 2 -10.20 10.42 -13.03
C GLY A 2 -10.16 9.08 -12.27
N PHE A 3 -9.37 8.96 -11.21
CA PHE A 3 -9.38 7.78 -10.35
C PHE A 3 -10.67 7.71 -9.52
N LEU A 4 -11.33 6.55 -9.50
CA LEU A 4 -12.59 6.36 -8.77
C LEU A 4 -12.39 5.96 -7.31
N LYS A 5 -11.33 5.19 -7.04
CA LYS A 5 -11.07 4.57 -5.74
C LYS A 5 -9.58 4.58 -5.41
N ALA A 6 -9.28 4.65 -4.13
CA ALA A 6 -7.96 4.39 -3.58
C ALA A 6 -8.04 3.28 -2.51
N TYR A 7 -6.91 2.61 -2.26
CA TYR A 7 -6.84 1.48 -1.34
C TYR A 7 -5.70 1.71 -0.35
N ILE A 8 -5.99 1.64 0.94
CA ILE A 8 -5.01 1.79 2.02
C ILE A 8 -4.86 0.45 2.73
N TRP A 9 -3.65 -0.08 2.74
CA TRP A 9 -3.30 -1.27 3.50
C TRP A 9 -2.82 -0.90 4.91
N ASN A 10 -3.66 -1.16 5.91
CA ASN A 10 -3.43 -0.88 7.32
C ASN A 10 -2.54 -1.96 7.97
N ALA A 11 -1.27 -2.05 7.55
CA ALA A 11 -0.28 -2.97 8.10
C ALA A 11 0.76 -2.21 8.94
N PRO A 12 0.69 -2.29 10.29
CA PRO A 12 1.72 -1.69 11.13
C PRO A 12 3.12 -2.30 10.90
N PRO A 13 4.19 -1.49 10.96
CA PRO A 13 5.56 -2.01 10.97
C PRO A 13 5.79 -2.91 12.17
N LYS A 14 6.67 -3.89 12.02
CA LYS A 14 7.36 -4.51 13.16
C LYS A 14 8.42 -3.54 13.70
N VAL A 15 8.82 -3.70 14.97
CA VAL A 15 9.84 -2.84 15.60
C VAL A 15 11.16 -2.83 14.81
N THR A 16 11.54 -3.98 14.26
CA THR A 16 12.77 -4.15 13.48
C THR A 16 12.60 -3.85 11.99
N GLN A 17 11.42 -3.35 11.58
CA GLN A 17 11.09 -3.17 10.18
C GLN A 17 11.16 -1.70 9.81
N GLU A 18 12.08 -1.41 8.91
CA GLU A 18 12.27 -0.09 8.30
C GLU A 18 11.64 -0.12 6.91
N PHE A 19 10.74 0.82 6.63
CA PHE A 19 10.01 0.83 5.36
C PHE A 19 10.69 1.65 4.27
N VAL A 20 11.27 2.80 4.64
CA VAL A 20 11.78 3.80 3.70
C VAL A 20 13.09 4.38 4.19
N PHE A 21 13.15 4.80 5.45
CA PHE A 21 14.33 5.45 6.03
C PHE A 21 15.16 4.45 6.82
N TYR A 22 16.48 4.50 6.62
CA TYR A 22 17.46 3.71 7.34
C TYR A 22 17.78 4.36 8.70
N GLY A 23 17.65 3.60 9.79
CA GLY A 23 17.88 4.08 11.16
C GLY A 23 16.66 4.79 11.74
N HIS A 24 15.83 4.10 12.52
CA HIS A 24 14.79 4.74 13.33
C HIS A 24 15.34 5.24 14.69
N PRO A 25 14.81 6.35 15.24
CA PRO A 25 15.22 6.85 16.55
C PRO A 25 14.98 5.85 17.67
N ASP A 26 15.93 5.70 18.61
CA ASP A 26 15.75 4.87 19.81
C ASP A 26 15.29 5.74 21.01
N PRO A 27 14.15 5.45 21.67
CA PRO A 27 13.22 4.35 21.40
C PRO A 27 12.24 4.61 20.25
N TYR A 28 12.17 3.65 19.32
CA TYR A 28 11.16 3.62 18.27
C TYR A 28 9.96 2.77 18.70
N ILE A 29 8.78 3.39 18.73
CA ILE A 29 7.53 2.70 19.06
C ILE A 29 6.64 2.74 17.82
N PRO A 30 6.60 1.66 17.00
CA PRO A 30 5.69 1.62 15.86
C PRO A 30 4.22 1.68 16.35
N PRO A 31 3.32 2.33 15.60
CA PRO A 31 1.92 2.37 15.97
C PRO A 31 1.35 0.94 15.99
N ASN A 32 0.55 0.59 16.99
CA ASN A 32 -0.19 -0.66 16.93
C ASN A 32 -1.37 -0.55 15.93
N HIS A 33 -2.04 -1.67 15.64
CA HIS A 33 -3.19 -1.71 14.72
C HIS A 33 -4.28 -0.68 15.06
N LEU A 34 -4.61 -0.50 16.34
CA LEU A 34 -5.67 0.42 16.77
C LEU A 34 -5.25 1.88 16.55
N SER A 35 -4.01 2.23 16.91
CA SER A 35 -3.46 3.57 16.72
C SER A 35 -3.37 3.93 15.24
N LEU A 36 -2.85 3.03 14.41
CA LEU A 36 -2.73 3.24 12.96
C LEU A 36 -4.11 3.37 12.30
N LYS A 37 -5.08 2.52 12.70
CA LYS A 37 -6.47 2.63 12.24
C LYS A 37 -7.08 3.97 12.63
N LYS A 38 -6.92 4.41 13.88
CA LYS A 38 -7.45 5.70 14.36
C LYS A 38 -6.86 6.86 13.56
N PHE A 39 -5.56 6.80 13.26
CA PHE A 39 -4.87 7.78 12.43
C PHE A 39 -5.51 7.89 11.03
N TYR A 40 -5.59 6.78 10.29
CA TYR A 40 -6.16 6.81 8.93
C TYR A 40 -7.63 7.22 8.93
N ARG A 41 -8.45 6.76 9.90
CA ARG A 41 -9.85 7.19 10.02
C ARG A 41 -9.97 8.69 10.27
N GLY A 42 -9.11 9.25 11.13
CA GLY A 42 -9.08 10.68 11.40
C GLY A 42 -8.71 11.49 10.14
N MET A 43 -7.70 11.04 9.40
CA MET A 43 -7.28 11.64 8.13
C MET A 43 -8.41 11.59 7.09
N LEU A 44 -9.07 10.44 6.92
CA LEU A 44 -10.13 10.26 5.93
C LEU A 44 -11.41 11.01 6.29
N ASN A 45 -11.77 11.10 7.57
CA ASN A 45 -12.89 11.95 8.00
C ASN A 45 -12.62 13.43 7.66
N GLN A 46 -11.41 13.94 7.93
CA GLN A 46 -11.04 15.29 7.50
C GLN A 46 -11.08 15.47 5.99
N ALA A 47 -10.77 14.43 5.21
CA ALA A 47 -10.87 14.46 3.76
C ALA A 47 -12.33 14.49 3.27
N ILE A 48 -13.26 13.82 3.97
CA ILE A 48 -14.71 13.94 3.73
C ILE A 48 -15.19 15.35 4.06
N ASP A 49 -14.81 15.88 5.22
CA ASP A 49 -15.21 17.22 5.67
C ASP A 49 -14.73 18.33 4.70
N LYS A 50 -13.61 18.08 4.00
CA LYS A 50 -13.05 18.96 2.97
C LYS A 50 -13.52 18.63 1.55
N GLU A 51 -14.44 17.68 1.40
CA GLU A 51 -14.99 17.23 0.11
C GLU A 51 -13.92 16.71 -0.87
N TYR A 52 -12.78 16.22 -0.36
CA TYR A 52 -11.74 15.60 -1.19
C TYR A 52 -12.07 14.16 -1.58
N ILE A 53 -12.89 13.48 -0.79
CA ILE A 53 -13.36 12.12 -1.03
C ILE A 53 -14.85 12.02 -0.70
N HIS A 54 -15.55 11.09 -1.34
CA HIS A 54 -16.97 10.85 -1.07
C HIS A 54 -17.18 10.10 0.25
N ASN A 55 -16.54 8.94 0.41
CA ASN A 55 -16.56 8.17 1.66
C ASN A 55 -15.43 7.13 1.69
N PHE A 56 -15.36 6.34 2.76
CA PHE A 56 -14.48 5.17 2.81
C PHE A 56 -15.15 4.02 3.56
N VAL A 57 -14.81 2.79 3.18
CA VAL A 57 -15.34 1.56 3.76
C VAL A 57 -14.23 0.55 4.00
N SER A 58 -14.43 -0.30 5.01
CA SER A 58 -13.59 -1.48 5.22
C SER A 58 -13.90 -2.53 4.14
N ILE A 59 -12.90 -3.34 3.77
CA ILE A 59 -13.07 -4.42 2.78
C ILE A 59 -14.15 -5.43 3.17
N GLU A 60 -14.49 -5.55 4.45
CA GLU A 60 -15.60 -6.40 4.89
C GLU A 60 -16.96 -5.96 4.33
N PHE A 61 -17.12 -4.66 4.05
CA PHE A 61 -18.33 -4.09 3.45
C PHE A 61 -18.36 -4.25 1.93
N MET A 62 -17.40 -4.98 1.32
CA MET A 62 -17.58 -5.52 -0.03
C MET A 62 -18.51 -6.75 -0.06
N LYS A 63 -18.80 -7.37 1.09
CA LYS A 63 -19.67 -8.56 1.19
C LYS A 63 -21.10 -8.37 0.64
N PRO A 64 -21.79 -7.22 0.82
CA PRO A 64 -23.12 -7.01 0.27
C PRO A 64 -23.13 -6.81 -1.26
N LEU A 65 -21.99 -6.49 -1.89
CA LEU A 65 -21.91 -6.10 -3.30
C LEU A 65 -22.01 -7.26 -4.30
N ARG A 66 -22.23 -8.51 -3.86
CA ARG A 66 -22.10 -9.73 -4.72
C ARG A 66 -20.73 -9.88 -5.41
N LEU A 67 -19.73 -9.08 -5.04
CA LEU A 67 -18.34 -9.10 -5.54
C LEU A 67 -17.55 -10.26 -4.90
N LEU A 68 -17.97 -11.49 -5.16
CA LEU A 68 -17.27 -12.69 -4.70
C LEU A 68 -16.85 -13.55 -5.90
N LYS A 69 -16.44 -12.92 -7.01
CA LYS A 69 -15.53 -13.56 -7.96
C LYS A 69 -14.11 -13.03 -7.67
N VAL A 70 -13.10 -13.88 -7.80
CA VAL A 70 -11.69 -13.48 -7.55
C VAL A 70 -11.31 -12.23 -8.36
N GLN A 71 -11.79 -12.16 -9.60
CA GLN A 71 -11.59 -11.06 -10.53
C GLN A 71 -12.07 -9.68 -10.01
N ASP A 72 -12.95 -9.65 -9.01
CA ASP A 72 -13.51 -8.40 -8.47
C ASP A 72 -12.65 -7.84 -7.33
N ILE A 73 -11.66 -8.61 -6.87
CA ILE A 73 -10.73 -8.19 -5.81
C ILE A 73 -9.57 -7.45 -6.47
N PRO A 74 -9.30 -6.20 -6.06
CA PRO A 74 -8.17 -5.46 -6.59
C PRO A 74 -6.87 -6.17 -6.23
N TYR A 75 -5.99 -6.34 -7.22
CA TYR A 75 -4.71 -7.02 -7.09
C TYR A 75 -3.60 -6.00 -7.26
N PHE A 76 -2.86 -5.72 -6.18
CA PHE A 76 -1.72 -4.80 -6.18
C PHE A 76 -0.42 -5.54 -5.89
N ASP A 77 0.67 -5.04 -6.47
CA ASP A 77 1.99 -5.59 -6.22
C ASP A 77 2.37 -5.43 -4.73
N GLY A 78 2.90 -6.49 -4.14
CA GLY A 78 3.30 -6.54 -2.73
C GLY A 78 2.17 -6.41 -1.70
N ASP A 79 0.90 -6.46 -2.11
CA ASP A 79 -0.22 -6.37 -1.18
C ASP A 79 -0.49 -7.68 -0.41
N PHE A 80 -1.50 -7.64 0.45
CA PHE A 80 -1.93 -8.81 1.21
C PHE A 80 -2.35 -9.97 0.29
N TRP A 81 -3.08 -9.70 -0.79
CA TRP A 81 -3.60 -10.72 -1.70
C TRP A 81 -2.49 -11.37 -2.52
N TYR A 82 -1.55 -10.57 -3.02
CA TYR A 82 -0.33 -11.02 -3.66
C TYR A 82 0.41 -12.04 -2.77
N THR A 83 0.61 -11.68 -1.50
CA THR A 83 1.33 -12.51 -0.53
C THR A 83 0.60 -13.82 -0.24
N GLU A 84 -0.72 -13.77 -0.03
CA GLU A 84 -1.52 -14.99 0.21
C GLU A 84 -1.53 -15.91 -1.02
N ILE A 85 -1.70 -15.36 -2.22
CA ILE A 85 -1.65 -16.13 -3.47
C ILE A 85 -0.27 -16.77 -3.67
N ALA A 86 0.81 -16.04 -3.44
CA ALA A 86 2.18 -16.54 -3.59
C ALA A 86 2.45 -17.76 -2.68
N LYS A 87 1.97 -17.75 -1.43
CA LYS A 87 2.08 -18.90 -0.51
C LYS A 87 1.45 -20.17 -1.08
N PHE A 88 0.27 -20.07 -1.69
CA PHE A 88 -0.38 -21.23 -2.33
C PHE A 88 0.40 -21.76 -3.51
N TRP A 89 0.94 -20.86 -4.34
CA TRP A 89 1.80 -21.24 -5.46
C TRP A 89 3.06 -21.95 -5.00
N GLN A 90 3.68 -21.47 -3.94
CA GLN A 90 4.86 -22.10 -3.35
C GLN A 90 4.57 -23.53 -2.87
N ILE A 91 3.46 -23.76 -2.17
CA ILE A 91 3.04 -25.11 -1.72
C ILE A 91 2.85 -26.07 -2.91
N TYR A 92 2.31 -25.58 -4.03
CA TYR A 92 2.15 -26.40 -5.25
C TYR A 92 3.48 -26.71 -5.92
N ILE A 93 4.36 -25.71 -6.07
CA ILE A 93 5.70 -25.86 -6.67
C ILE A 93 6.56 -26.83 -5.86
N GLU A 94 6.48 -26.75 -4.53
CA GLU A 94 7.20 -27.64 -3.60
C GLU A 94 6.63 -29.08 -3.59
N GLY A 95 5.63 -29.39 -4.42
CA GLY A 95 5.05 -30.73 -4.53
C GLY A 95 4.24 -31.19 -3.32
N LYS A 96 4.08 -30.31 -2.32
CA LYS A 96 3.23 -30.53 -1.13
C LYS A 96 1.75 -30.56 -1.47
N SER A 97 1.37 -30.02 -2.63
CA SER A 97 0.06 -30.20 -3.24
C SER A 97 0.18 -30.81 -4.64
N LYS A 98 -0.58 -31.88 -4.91
CA LYS A 98 -0.73 -32.46 -6.26
C LYS A 98 -1.73 -31.71 -7.14
N LYS A 99 -2.51 -30.79 -6.57
CA LYS A 99 -3.54 -30.03 -7.28
C LYS A 99 -3.01 -28.61 -7.52
N LYS A 100 -3.05 -28.17 -8.79
CA LYS A 100 -2.84 -26.76 -9.13
C LYS A 100 -3.80 -25.91 -8.31
N PRO A 101 -3.36 -24.79 -7.72
CA PRO A 101 -4.25 -23.91 -6.99
C PRO A 101 -5.41 -23.49 -7.92
N PRO A 102 -6.68 -23.76 -7.55
CA PRO A 102 -7.81 -23.30 -8.33
C PRO A 102 -7.83 -21.77 -8.27
N PHE A 103 -7.57 -21.13 -9.40
CA PHE A 103 -7.47 -19.67 -9.52
C PHE A 103 -8.78 -18.94 -9.18
N SER A 104 -9.88 -19.65 -8.85
CA SER A 104 -11.16 -19.02 -8.51
C SER A 104 -11.80 -19.55 -7.23
N THR A 105 -12.25 -20.81 -7.16
CA THR A 105 -13.12 -21.26 -6.06
C THR A 105 -12.41 -21.51 -4.73
N GLN A 106 -11.17 -21.99 -4.76
CA GLN A 106 -10.41 -22.22 -3.51
C GLN A 106 -9.81 -20.92 -3.01
N LEU A 107 -9.21 -20.11 -3.89
CA LEU A 107 -8.75 -18.77 -3.55
C LEU A 107 -9.86 -17.91 -2.95
N LEU A 108 -11.09 -17.97 -3.48
CA LEU A 108 -12.24 -17.31 -2.85
C LEU A 108 -12.56 -17.81 -1.44
N LYS A 109 -12.41 -19.12 -1.18
CA LYS A 109 -12.63 -19.67 0.16
C LYS A 109 -11.55 -19.18 1.12
N ASP A 110 -10.29 -19.21 0.68
CA ASP A 110 -9.15 -18.81 1.49
C ASP A 110 -9.19 -17.30 1.79
N ILE A 111 -9.56 -16.50 0.79
CA ILE A 111 -9.82 -15.06 0.97
C ILE A 111 -10.99 -14.83 1.93
N LYS A 112 -12.10 -15.55 1.77
CA LYS A 112 -13.24 -15.44 2.68
C LYS A 112 -12.86 -15.82 4.10
N GLU A 113 -12.02 -16.83 4.27
CA GLU A 113 -11.52 -17.30 5.55
C GLU A 113 -10.54 -16.31 6.17
N ALA A 114 -9.61 -15.76 5.40
CA ALA A 114 -8.75 -14.66 5.80
C ALA A 114 -9.61 -13.48 6.29
N LEU A 115 -10.67 -13.11 5.56
CA LEU A 115 -11.64 -12.07 5.93
C LEU A 115 -12.61 -12.48 7.05
N ARG A 116 -12.54 -13.70 7.60
CA ARG A 116 -13.23 -14.04 8.87
C ARG A 116 -12.44 -13.51 10.07
N ASN A 117 -11.12 -13.46 9.97
CA ASN A 117 -10.28 -12.89 11.02
C ASN A 117 -10.63 -11.40 11.21
N PRO A 118 -11.08 -10.97 12.41
CA PRO A 118 -11.45 -9.59 12.68
C PRO A 118 -10.33 -8.59 12.35
N VAL A 119 -9.07 -8.98 12.54
CA VAL A 119 -7.90 -8.13 12.22
C VAL A 119 -7.81 -7.91 10.71
N ASN A 120 -8.04 -8.95 9.91
CA ASN A 120 -7.95 -8.89 8.45
C ASN A 120 -9.10 -8.12 7.81
N LYS A 121 -10.27 -8.07 8.48
CA LYS A 121 -11.42 -7.28 7.99
C LYS A 121 -11.10 -5.81 7.89
N GLU A 122 -10.29 -5.30 8.80
CA GLU A 122 -9.94 -3.88 8.89
C GLU A 122 -8.59 -3.56 8.22
N LEU A 123 -7.98 -4.57 7.61
CA LEU A 123 -6.66 -4.51 7.01
C LEU A 123 -6.66 -3.64 5.76
N ILE A 124 -7.75 -3.63 4.98
CA ILE A 124 -7.84 -2.83 3.75
C ILE A 124 -8.99 -1.85 3.87
N THR A 125 -8.67 -0.57 3.73
CA THR A 125 -9.64 0.52 3.61
C THR A 125 -9.78 0.92 2.15
N ILE A 126 -11.00 0.91 1.66
CA ILE A 126 -11.36 1.36 0.32
C ILE A 126 -11.87 2.79 0.46
N VAL A 127 -11.24 3.71 -0.25
CA VAL A 127 -11.61 5.12 -0.29
C VAL A 127 -12.31 5.37 -1.62
N ASN A 128 -13.57 5.78 -1.57
CA ASN A 128 -14.31 6.19 -2.76
C ASN A 128 -14.08 7.68 -2.98
N LEU A 129 -13.42 8.02 -4.08
CA LEU A 129 -13.03 9.39 -4.40
C LEU A 129 -14.23 10.20 -4.92
N HIS A 130 -15.17 9.52 -5.59
CA HIS A 130 -16.36 10.12 -6.19
C HIS A 130 -17.63 9.38 -5.74
N SER A 131 -18.78 10.04 -5.90
CA SER A 131 -20.07 9.38 -5.66
C SER A 131 -20.34 8.34 -6.75
N PRO A 132 -21.13 7.28 -6.49
CA PRO A 132 -21.48 6.30 -7.52
C PRO A 132 -22.21 6.90 -8.73
N GLU A 133 -22.91 8.02 -8.54
CA GLU A 133 -23.65 8.73 -9.59
C GLU A 133 -22.70 9.37 -10.62
N ASP A 134 -21.51 9.78 -10.19
CA ASP A 134 -20.51 10.43 -11.07
C ASP A 134 -19.68 9.42 -11.88
N PHE A 135 -19.79 8.12 -11.61
CA PHE A 135 -18.87 7.12 -12.16
C PHE A 135 -18.96 7.01 -13.68
N GLU A 136 -20.18 7.03 -14.24
CA GLU A 136 -20.37 6.91 -15.69
C GLU A 136 -19.73 8.08 -16.44
N ASP A 137 -19.90 9.30 -15.93
CA ASP A 137 -19.33 10.50 -16.55
C ASP A 137 -17.81 10.54 -16.43
N ILE A 138 -17.26 10.15 -15.27
CA ILE A 138 -15.81 10.09 -15.08
C ILE A 138 -15.17 9.04 -16.00
N LEU A 139 -15.81 7.88 -16.17
CA LEU A 139 -15.30 6.79 -17.01
C LEU A 139 -15.33 7.11 -18.51
N GLN A 140 -16.13 8.08 -18.95
CA GLN A 140 -16.12 8.56 -20.33
C GLN A 140 -14.85 9.33 -20.69
N SER A 141 -14.16 9.90 -19.69
CA SER A 141 -12.93 10.66 -19.90
C SER A 141 -11.70 9.80 -19.60
N PRO A 142 -10.77 9.63 -20.55
CA PRO A 142 -9.55 8.88 -20.30
C PRO A 142 -8.72 9.57 -19.20
N ILE A 143 -8.07 8.77 -18.36
CA ILE A 143 -7.08 9.29 -17.41
C ILE A 143 -5.93 9.88 -18.20
N ASN A 144 -5.71 11.18 -18.03
CA ASN A 144 -4.59 11.90 -18.59
C ASN A 144 -3.74 12.44 -17.46
N ASP A 145 -2.56 11.85 -17.28
CA ASP A 145 -1.54 12.37 -16.37
C ASP A 145 -0.53 13.19 -17.19
N SER A 146 -0.55 14.50 -16.99
CA SER A 146 0.39 15.42 -17.65
C SER A 146 1.75 15.47 -16.97
N THR A 147 1.94 14.75 -15.86
CA THR A 147 3.21 14.72 -15.13
C THR A 147 4.23 13.94 -15.95
N PRO A 148 5.41 14.52 -16.26
CA PRO A 148 6.44 13.79 -16.98
C PRO A 148 6.92 12.60 -16.15
N LEU A 149 7.28 11.52 -16.84
CA LEU A 149 7.95 10.40 -16.17
C LEU A 149 9.29 10.88 -15.61
N ILE A 150 9.49 10.59 -14.34
CA ILE A 150 10.70 10.93 -13.62
C ILE A 150 11.51 9.64 -13.51
N ASP A 151 12.61 9.53 -14.27
CA ASP A 151 13.58 8.46 -14.09
C ASP A 151 14.53 8.86 -12.96
N CYS A 152 14.44 8.16 -11.82
CA CYS A 152 15.35 8.36 -10.70
C CYS A 152 15.75 7.01 -10.16
N LYS A 153 17.02 6.66 -10.31
CA LYS A 153 17.53 5.35 -9.90
C LYS A 153 17.52 5.20 -8.39
N ILE A 154 17.70 6.31 -7.68
CA ILE A 154 17.69 6.35 -6.22
C ILE A 154 16.28 6.16 -5.66
N LEU A 155 15.26 6.75 -6.30
CA LEU A 155 13.86 6.72 -5.86
C LEU A 155 13.00 5.71 -6.64
N PHE A 156 13.62 4.79 -7.37
CA PHE A 156 12.91 3.83 -8.22
C PHE A 156 11.92 2.98 -7.42
N ASP A 157 12.38 2.42 -6.30
CA ASP A 157 11.55 1.74 -5.32
C ASP A 157 12.14 1.93 -3.91
N ARG A 158 11.40 1.45 -2.89
CA ARG A 158 11.84 1.57 -1.50
C ARG A 158 13.12 0.79 -1.21
N GLU A 159 13.36 -0.32 -1.89
CA GLU A 159 14.51 -1.20 -1.64
C GLU A 159 15.78 -0.53 -2.15
N LYS A 160 15.74 0.05 -3.35
CA LYS A 160 16.82 0.86 -3.90
C LYS A 160 17.11 2.10 -3.07
N PHE A 161 16.08 2.78 -2.60
CA PHE A 161 16.27 3.93 -1.73
C PHE A 161 16.89 3.53 -0.38
N PHE A 162 16.43 2.43 0.21
CA PHE A 162 16.95 1.90 1.46
C PHE A 162 18.40 1.40 1.32
N GLU A 163 18.69 0.60 0.30
CA GLU A 163 20.05 0.14 -0.04
C GLU A 163 21.00 1.33 -0.23
N PHE A 164 20.55 2.37 -0.92
CA PHE A 164 21.35 3.58 -1.12
C PHE A 164 21.69 4.28 0.20
N GLN A 165 20.73 4.44 1.11
CA GLN A 165 20.97 5.04 2.43
C GLN A 165 21.92 4.18 3.26
N MET A 166 21.66 2.87 3.34
CA MET A 166 22.46 1.92 4.11
C MET A 166 23.92 1.88 3.62
N ASN A 167 24.15 1.77 2.32
CA ASN A 167 25.50 1.72 1.74
C ASN A 167 26.32 3.01 1.95
N ASN A 168 25.65 4.14 2.21
CA ASN A 168 26.29 5.44 2.43
C ASN A 168 26.18 5.92 3.89
N ASN A 169 25.65 5.10 4.80
CA ASN A 169 25.40 5.44 6.21
C ASN A 169 24.57 6.73 6.40
N TYR A 170 23.52 6.89 5.60
CA TYR A 170 22.56 7.98 5.75
C TYR A 170 21.44 7.57 6.73
N SER A 171 21.74 7.70 8.03
CA SER A 171 20.85 7.35 9.15
C SER A 171 19.80 8.42 9.45
N PHE A 172 18.67 8.01 10.03
CA PHE A 172 17.61 8.86 10.57
C PHE A 172 17.37 8.62 12.08
N GLU A 173 18.34 8.02 12.78
CA GLU A 173 18.23 7.66 14.19
C GLU A 173 18.26 8.89 15.11
N THR A 174 19.15 9.85 14.85
CA THR A 174 19.16 11.13 15.58
C THR A 174 18.66 12.29 14.73
N LEU A 175 18.29 13.40 15.37
CA LEU A 175 17.89 14.63 14.65
C LEU A 175 19.04 15.17 13.78
N GLU A 176 20.28 15.12 14.29
CA GLU A 176 21.47 15.58 13.57
C GLU A 176 21.75 14.73 12.34
N GLU A 177 21.67 13.40 12.49
CA GLU A 177 21.81 12.45 11.38
C GLU A 177 20.69 12.63 10.37
N ALA A 178 19.42 12.73 10.80
CA ALA A 178 18.30 12.95 9.91
C ALA A 178 18.46 14.25 9.11
N HIS A 179 18.93 15.33 9.74
CA HIS A 179 19.23 16.60 9.05
C HIS A 179 20.35 16.44 8.01
N TYR A 180 21.45 15.78 8.39
CA TYR A 180 22.56 15.52 7.49
C TYR A 180 22.14 14.64 6.30
N SER A 181 21.55 13.48 6.59
CA SER A 181 21.04 12.51 5.62
C SER A 181 20.05 13.17 4.66
N THR A 182 19.08 13.94 5.16
CA THR A 182 18.12 14.66 4.32
C THR A 182 18.82 15.62 3.35
N LYS A 183 19.76 16.44 3.84
CA LYS A 183 20.48 17.40 2.99
C LYS A 183 21.27 16.71 1.89
N ILE A 184 21.97 15.63 2.21
CA ILE A 184 22.77 14.88 1.23
C ILE A 184 21.87 14.14 0.25
N LEU A 185 20.84 13.45 0.72
CA LEU A 185 19.86 12.75 -0.13
C LEU A 185 19.20 13.70 -1.12
N CYS A 186 18.72 14.86 -0.67
CA CYS A 186 18.17 15.89 -1.56
C CYS A 186 19.17 16.32 -2.63
N SER A 187 20.43 16.58 -2.25
CA SER A 187 21.46 16.95 -3.23
C SER A 187 21.75 15.83 -4.23
N LYS A 188 21.76 14.57 -3.80
CA LYS A 188 22.01 13.41 -4.66
C LYS A 188 20.86 13.18 -5.64
N ILE A 189 19.63 13.20 -5.14
CA ILE A 189 18.41 13.09 -5.94
C ILE A 189 18.34 14.22 -6.99
N LEU A 190 18.61 15.46 -6.60
CA LEU A 190 18.63 16.61 -7.52
C LEU A 190 19.71 16.49 -8.61
N ASN A 191 20.84 15.85 -8.31
CA ASN A 191 21.89 15.62 -9.29
C ASN A 191 21.55 14.43 -10.22
N ASP A 192 20.89 13.39 -9.71
CA ASP A 192 20.38 12.27 -10.53
C ASP A 192 19.39 12.79 -11.58
N PHE A 193 18.49 13.71 -11.19
CA PHE A 193 17.57 14.38 -12.13
C PHE A 193 18.24 15.21 -13.22
N LYS A 194 19.44 15.76 -12.98
CA LYS A 194 20.16 16.58 -13.96
C LYS A 194 20.92 15.76 -15.01
N LEU A 195 21.01 14.44 -14.82
CA LEU A 195 21.73 13.53 -15.72
C LEU A 195 20.84 12.91 -16.81
N ILE A 196 19.58 13.39 -16.93
CA ILE A 196 18.59 13.02 -17.95
C ILE A 196 18.27 14.28 -18.77
#